data_AF-A0A1Y3NDA3-F1
#
_entry.id   AF-A0A1Y3NDA3-F1
#
_cell.length_a   1.000
_cell.length_b   1.000
_cell.length_c   1.000
_cell.angle_alpha   90.00
_cell.angle_beta   90.00
_cell.angle_gamma   90.00
#
_symmetry.space_group_name_H-M   'P 1'
#
loop_
_entity.id
_entity.type
_entity.pdbx_description
1 polymer ?
#
loop_
_entity_poly.entity_id
_entity_poly.type
_entity_poly.pdbx_seq_one_letter_code
_entity_poly.pdbx_strand_id
1 'polypeptide(L)'
;MCEGYVHSSTMVSGKAIFSRFWNIDLGDNNRFSVSIVGGYNIIINNSSSESKKRAAGKIIDFLLSKEMQLKYFLKLNKCSGLKDIYYDEELCSVKDCELFKNMQYVSRPISYADNYDEYSEKYRDYFTKFLTGKLTAEETLKNIDDIARIYYVEFDSKMGKTIIILTIIIIVMVICSYYFILNERYQFYLSMFDKKFWFLALVGFCLISTYGLFNLGIIYVPQANKFSKFILKNKYLSMLFFFSFDLMIAVIFFAISPYKITEHIVNDGENYERCNFKSNISKIGLICLILSFLLFIEWNLEDIQSDIGIIATIIYNIIIKTLLAFFLTLINYTLMIWYKLYLVMTLRNKEEEVNLHEISMESSSVYTDRLSDRNSIVKKIINMHYSTSSHSGLNREKTMPKQNSRIFTSQFTNTNISDIVKTVDNSSNDNNNNNINQ
;
A
#
# COMPACT_ATOMS: atom_id res chain seq x y z
N MET A 1 11.45 44.09 30.59
CA MET A 1 11.01 42.78 30.05
C MET A 1 9.98 42.16 31.00
N CYS A 2 9.12 41.26 30.52
CA CYS A 2 8.20 40.47 31.38
C CYS A 2 8.94 39.25 31.96
N GLU A 3 9.79 39.46 32.97
CA GLU A 3 10.49 38.33 33.62
C GLU A 3 9.58 37.54 34.58
N GLY A 4 9.91 36.26 34.73
CA GLY A 4 9.23 35.34 35.64
C GLY A 4 9.88 33.96 35.61
N TYR A 5 10.10 33.39 36.79
CA TYR A 5 10.57 32.01 36.93
C TYR A 5 9.53 31.05 36.36
N VAL A 6 9.99 30.08 35.57
CA VAL A 6 9.15 29.05 34.94
C VAL A 6 9.51 27.70 35.54
N HIS A 7 8.54 27.08 36.22
CA HIS A 7 8.51 25.62 36.33
C HIS A 7 7.70 25.09 35.15
N SER A 8 8.33 24.28 34.29
CA SER A 8 7.58 23.50 33.32
C SER A 8 6.82 22.37 34.03
N SER A 9 5.67 22.02 33.49
CA SER A 9 4.89 20.86 33.91
C SER A 9 4.44 20.15 32.63
N THR A 10 5.21 19.13 32.25
CA THR A 10 4.96 18.33 31.04
C THR A 10 3.62 17.59 31.15
N MET A 11 2.74 17.78 30.16
CA MET A 11 1.49 17.01 30.09
C MET A 11 1.77 15.57 29.70
N VAL A 12 1.87 14.68 30.69
CA VAL A 12 2.07 13.23 30.52
C VAL A 12 0.86 12.53 29.85
N SER A 13 -0.25 13.23 29.62
CA SER A 13 -1.48 12.69 29.01
C SER A 13 -2.09 13.64 27.99
N GLY A 14 -1.94 13.31 26.70
CA GLY A 14 -2.41 14.12 25.56
C GLY A 14 -3.94 14.07 25.34
N LYS A 15 -4.73 14.50 26.33
CA LYS A 15 -6.21 14.57 26.27
C LYS A 15 -6.76 15.88 26.85
N ALA A 16 -6.32 17.00 26.28
CA ALA A 16 -6.92 18.31 26.52
C ALA A 16 -8.25 18.44 25.75
N ILE A 17 -9.30 18.95 26.39
CA ILE A 17 -10.59 19.26 25.72
C ILE A 17 -10.52 20.62 25.01
N PHE A 18 -9.78 21.57 25.60
CA PHE A 18 -9.70 22.94 25.12
C PHE A 18 -8.28 23.44 25.29
N SER A 19 -7.68 23.91 24.20
CA SER A 19 -6.38 24.58 24.16
C SER A 19 -6.46 25.68 23.10
N ARG A 20 -6.73 26.91 23.53
CA ARG A 20 -6.83 28.07 22.63
C ARG A 20 -5.42 28.56 22.27
N PHE A 21 -4.81 27.91 21.29
CA PHE A 21 -3.60 28.42 20.67
C PHE A 21 -3.91 29.74 19.97
N TRP A 22 -3.06 30.74 20.18
CA TRP A 22 -3.05 31.95 19.38
C TRP A 22 -2.41 31.60 18.04
N ASN A 23 -3.23 31.24 17.05
CA ASN A 23 -2.75 31.09 15.68
C ASN A 23 -2.44 32.48 15.14
N ILE A 24 -1.18 32.72 14.80
CA ILE A 24 -0.65 34.04 14.42
C ILE A 24 0.04 33.86 13.08
N ASP A 25 -0.46 34.55 12.05
CA ASP A 25 0.13 34.50 10.72
C ASP A 25 1.57 35.02 10.77
N LEU A 26 2.50 34.20 10.23
CA LEU A 26 3.91 34.52 10.13
C LEU A 26 4.10 35.49 8.95
N GLY A 27 4.23 36.79 9.26
CA GLY A 27 4.18 37.87 8.29
C GLY A 27 5.40 37.99 7.37
N ASP A 28 5.17 38.51 6.16
CA ASP A 28 6.13 38.59 5.06
C ASP A 28 7.23 39.67 5.24
N ASN A 29 8.34 39.48 4.52
CA ASN A 29 9.69 39.96 4.78
C ASN A 29 9.86 41.49 4.94
N ASN A 30 10.57 41.92 6.01
CA ASN A 30 11.92 42.53 5.91
C ASN A 30 12.46 43.19 7.20
N ARG A 31 11.68 43.40 8.27
CA ARG A 31 12.18 43.94 9.56
C ARG A 31 11.41 43.38 10.74
N PHE A 32 12.01 42.45 11.51
CA PHE A 32 11.29 41.70 12.53
C PHE A 32 11.95 41.75 13.92
N SER A 33 11.24 42.35 14.88
CA SER A 33 11.44 42.06 16.31
C SER A 33 10.64 40.80 16.66
N VAL A 34 11.28 39.65 16.48
CA VAL A 34 10.68 38.33 16.77
C VAL A 34 10.69 38.05 18.27
N SER A 35 9.59 37.53 18.78
CA SER A 35 9.43 37.01 20.14
C SER A 35 9.04 35.53 20.10
N ILE A 36 9.60 34.72 21.00
CA ILE A 36 9.25 33.30 21.13
C ILE A 36 7.95 33.18 21.92
N VAL A 37 6.97 32.47 21.37
CA VAL A 37 5.71 32.18 22.08
C VAL A 37 6.01 31.40 23.36
N GLY A 38 5.55 31.94 24.48
CA GLY A 38 5.60 31.33 25.80
C GLY A 38 4.41 31.80 26.63
N GLY A 39 4.00 30.99 27.60
CA GLY A 39 2.85 31.28 28.44
C GLY A 39 2.40 30.05 29.21
N TYR A 40 1.29 30.19 29.93
CA TYR A 40 0.66 29.11 30.69
C TYR A 40 -0.64 28.70 30.00
N ASN A 41 -0.78 27.43 29.65
CA ASN A 41 -2.02 26.87 29.12
C ASN A 41 -2.92 26.45 30.30
N ILE A 42 -4.19 26.86 30.28
CA ILE A 42 -5.20 26.35 31.23
C ILE A 42 -5.98 25.23 30.53
N ILE A 43 -5.88 24.00 31.05
CA ILE A 43 -6.49 22.80 30.45
C ILE A 43 -7.53 22.20 31.39
N ILE A 44 -8.71 21.89 30.85
CA ILE A 44 -9.74 21.12 31.56
C ILE A 44 -9.44 19.62 31.44
N ASN A 45 -9.24 18.94 32.57
CA ASN A 45 -9.01 17.49 32.59
C ASN A 45 -10.26 16.72 32.12
N ASN A 46 -10.08 15.87 31.10
CA ASN A 46 -11.16 15.11 30.47
C ASN A 46 -11.87 14.10 31.40
N SER A 47 -11.22 13.61 32.47
CA SER A 47 -11.87 12.72 33.45
C SER A 47 -12.82 13.44 34.43
N SER A 48 -12.95 14.77 34.34
CA SER A 48 -13.92 15.54 35.13
C SER A 48 -15.36 15.22 34.72
N SER A 49 -16.32 15.36 35.64
CA SER A 49 -17.75 15.31 35.26
C SER A 49 -18.12 16.50 34.37
N GLU A 50 -19.12 16.34 33.49
CA GLU A 50 -19.56 17.44 32.59
C GLU A 50 -20.02 18.69 33.36
N SER A 51 -20.59 18.54 34.54
CA SER A 51 -20.89 19.65 35.46
C SER A 51 -19.63 20.42 35.88
N LYS A 52 -18.53 19.72 36.21
CA LYS A 52 -17.24 20.33 36.55
C LYS A 52 -16.55 20.93 35.32
N LYS A 53 -16.65 20.30 34.14
CA LYS A 53 -16.13 20.86 32.87
C LYS A 53 -16.82 22.19 32.53
N ARG A 54 -18.16 22.25 32.61
CA ARG A 54 -18.94 23.48 32.39
C ARG A 54 -18.61 24.58 33.41
N ALA A 55 -18.41 24.22 34.69
CA ALA A 55 -17.98 25.17 35.71
C ALA A 55 -16.55 25.69 35.47
N ALA A 56 -15.61 24.80 35.12
CA ALA A 56 -14.23 25.16 34.77
C ALA A 56 -14.17 26.05 33.53
N GLY A 57 -15.01 25.80 32.51
CA GLY A 57 -15.16 26.66 31.34
C GLY A 57 -15.49 28.10 31.73
N LYS A 58 -16.54 28.32 32.54
CA LYS A 58 -16.92 29.66 33.02
C LYS A 58 -15.80 30.36 33.82
N ILE A 59 -15.00 29.60 34.59
CA ILE A 59 -13.85 30.15 35.32
C ILE A 59 -12.74 30.56 34.34
N ILE A 60 -12.48 29.76 33.30
CA ILE A 60 -11.53 30.08 32.24
C ILE A 60 -11.98 31.31 31.44
N ASP A 61 -13.25 31.40 31.07
CA ASP A 61 -13.83 32.56 30.37
C ASP A 61 -13.66 33.85 31.20
N PHE A 62 -13.92 33.79 32.51
CA PHE A 62 -13.68 34.90 33.43
C PHE A 62 -12.20 35.28 33.52
N LEU A 63 -11.30 34.31 33.69
CA LEU A 63 -9.85 34.55 33.76
C LEU A 63 -9.27 35.11 32.46
N LEU A 64 -9.82 34.72 31.30
CA LEU A 64 -9.42 35.20 29.98
C LEU A 64 -10.13 36.49 29.53
N SER A 65 -11.06 37.04 30.33
CA SER A 65 -11.76 38.27 30.02
C SER A 65 -10.83 39.49 29.91
N LYS A 66 -11.20 40.48 29.08
CA LYS A 66 -10.40 41.71 28.89
C LYS A 66 -10.07 42.40 30.21
N GLU A 67 -11.07 42.57 31.09
CA GLU A 67 -10.88 43.20 32.41
C GLU A 67 -9.83 42.45 33.25
N MET A 68 -9.96 41.13 33.39
CA MET A 68 -9.03 40.35 34.22
C MET A 68 -7.61 40.33 33.63
N GLN A 69 -7.47 40.21 32.31
CA GLN A 69 -6.17 40.25 31.64
C GLN A 69 -5.49 41.63 31.76
N LEU A 70 -6.24 42.73 31.55
CA LEU A 70 -5.77 44.10 31.75
C LEU A 70 -5.31 44.34 33.20
N LYS A 71 -6.12 43.90 34.18
CA LYS A 71 -5.86 43.97 35.62
C LYS A 71 -4.63 43.18 36.05
N TYR A 72 -4.40 42.00 35.48
CA TYR A 72 -3.16 41.23 35.70
C TYR A 72 -1.93 41.89 35.07
N PHE A 73 -2.08 42.53 33.91
CA PHE A 73 -0.99 43.29 33.29
C PHE A 73 -0.62 44.49 34.16
N LEU A 74 -1.59 45.37 34.47
CA LEU A 74 -1.36 46.60 35.23
C LEU A 74 -0.81 46.33 36.63
N LYS A 75 -1.35 45.33 37.36
CA LYS A 75 -0.98 45.09 38.77
C LYS A 75 0.20 44.15 38.98
N LEU A 76 0.42 43.18 38.09
CA LEU A 76 1.46 42.15 38.25
C LEU A 76 2.54 42.18 37.14
N ASN A 77 2.46 43.14 36.22
CA ASN A 77 3.31 43.25 35.03
C ASN A 77 3.36 41.94 34.22
N LYS A 78 2.21 41.24 34.13
CA LYS A 78 2.08 39.99 33.37
C LYS A 78 1.50 40.25 31.99
N CYS A 79 2.37 40.13 30.99
CA CYS A 79 2.05 40.13 29.58
C CYS A 79 0.91 39.14 29.25
N SER A 80 -0.07 39.56 28.44
CA SER A 80 -1.21 38.72 28.02
C SER A 80 -1.10 38.27 26.56
N GLY A 81 -1.76 37.17 26.21
CA GLY A 81 -1.98 36.75 24.82
C GLY A 81 -3.19 37.42 24.15
N LEU A 82 -4.09 38.05 24.91
CA LEU A 82 -5.30 38.67 24.35
C LEU A 82 -4.94 39.99 23.65
N LYS A 83 -4.86 39.98 22.31
CA LYS A 83 -4.45 41.13 21.49
C LYS A 83 -5.25 42.40 21.80
N ASP A 84 -6.53 42.27 22.12
CA ASP A 84 -7.47 43.37 22.37
C ASP A 84 -7.11 44.24 23.58
N ILE A 85 -6.31 43.75 24.55
CA ILE A 85 -5.87 44.58 25.68
C ILE A 85 -4.87 45.65 25.23
N TYR A 86 -4.12 45.42 24.16
CA TYR A 86 -3.10 46.36 23.68
C TYR A 86 -3.70 47.55 22.92
N TYR A 87 -5.01 47.58 22.70
CA TYR A 87 -5.74 48.76 22.21
C TYR A 87 -6.39 49.55 23.36
N ASP A 88 -6.09 49.22 24.61
CA ASP A 88 -6.66 49.87 25.79
C ASP A 88 -5.85 51.10 26.21
N GLU A 89 -6.49 52.28 26.24
CA GLU A 89 -5.82 53.55 26.53
C GLU A 89 -5.19 53.60 27.93
N GLU A 90 -5.80 52.95 28.94
CA GLU A 90 -5.22 52.87 30.28
C GLU A 90 -3.89 52.11 30.22
N LEU A 91 -3.86 50.93 29.59
CA LEU A 91 -2.65 50.13 29.45
C LEU A 91 -1.55 50.88 28.69
N CYS A 92 -1.92 51.50 27.58
CA CYS A 92 -0.97 52.15 26.67
C CYS A 92 -0.44 53.49 27.20
N SER A 93 -1.08 54.08 28.23
CA SER A 93 -0.52 55.20 28.98
C SER A 93 0.69 54.80 29.85
N VAL A 94 0.80 53.51 30.24
CA VAL A 94 1.85 52.99 31.14
C VAL A 94 2.80 51.99 30.49
N LYS A 95 2.53 51.56 29.25
CA LYS A 95 3.27 50.51 28.52
C LYS A 95 3.34 50.84 27.03
N ASP A 96 4.47 50.48 26.42
CA ASP A 96 4.63 50.48 24.97
C ASP A 96 3.76 49.39 24.33
N CYS A 97 2.50 49.74 24.05
CA CYS A 97 1.56 48.91 23.30
C CYS A 97 1.92 48.77 21.82
N GLU A 98 2.70 49.68 21.24
CA GLU A 98 3.04 49.62 19.82
C GLU A 98 4.01 48.46 19.56
N LEU A 99 5.00 48.28 20.42
CA LEU A 99 5.86 47.10 20.46
C LEU A 99 5.05 45.80 20.53
N PHE A 100 4.00 45.71 21.35
CA PHE A 100 3.18 44.51 21.46
C PHE A 100 2.22 44.30 20.27
N LYS A 101 1.67 45.37 19.68
CA LYS A 101 0.84 45.30 18.46
C LYS A 101 1.63 44.78 17.25
N ASN A 102 2.90 45.20 17.17
CA ASN A 102 3.80 44.92 16.06
C ASN A 102 4.73 43.72 16.32
N MET A 103 4.62 43.07 17.49
CA MET A 103 5.42 41.90 17.85
C MET A 103 5.09 40.72 16.95
N GLN A 104 6.10 40.19 16.26
CA GLN A 104 5.95 38.90 15.59
C GLN A 104 6.24 37.76 16.57
N TYR A 105 5.44 36.70 16.46
CA TYR A 105 5.42 35.58 17.39
C TYR A 105 5.82 34.29 16.69
N VAL A 106 6.95 33.70 17.08
CA VAL A 106 7.42 32.42 16.55
C VAL A 106 7.19 31.30 17.57
N SER A 107 6.57 30.21 17.12
CA SER A 107 6.39 29.00 17.93
C SER A 107 7.73 28.40 18.34
N ARG A 108 7.83 27.88 19.57
CA ARG A 108 8.98 27.04 19.97
C ARG A 108 9.13 25.84 19.03
N PRO A 109 10.35 25.39 18.72
CA PRO A 109 10.61 24.20 17.89
C PRO A 109 10.31 22.88 18.64
N ILE A 110 9.10 22.71 19.16
CA ILE A 110 8.70 21.53 19.97
C ILE A 110 8.77 20.22 19.16
N SER A 111 8.62 20.30 17.83
CA SER A 111 8.69 19.14 16.91
C SER A 111 10.09 18.55 16.71
N TYR A 112 11.15 19.23 17.19
CA TYR A 112 12.54 18.82 16.94
C TYR A 112 13.18 18.10 18.14
N ALA A 113 12.53 18.11 19.31
CA ALA A 113 13.03 17.43 20.51
C ALA A 113 11.86 17.00 21.41
N ASP A 114 11.74 15.70 21.68
CA ASP A 114 10.75 15.13 22.60
C ASP A 114 10.80 15.78 24.00
N ASN A 115 11.99 16.25 24.41
CA ASN A 115 12.23 16.99 25.64
C ASN A 115 12.78 18.40 25.33
N TYR A 116 11.88 19.35 25.06
CA TYR A 116 12.24 20.74 24.78
C TYR A 116 13.04 21.41 25.92
N ASP A 117 12.80 21.05 27.18
CA ASP A 117 13.48 21.70 28.31
C ASP A 117 14.96 21.30 28.38
N GLU A 118 15.26 20.01 28.18
CA GLU A 118 16.63 19.49 28.06
C GLU A 118 17.33 20.02 26.79
N TYR A 119 16.63 20.09 25.65
CA TYR A 119 17.15 20.76 24.45
C TYR A 119 17.52 22.22 24.75
N SER A 120 16.62 22.95 25.42
CA SER A 120 16.80 24.37 25.73
C SER A 120 17.91 24.59 26.76
N GLU A 121 18.09 23.69 27.72
CA GLU A 121 19.23 23.71 28.66
C GLU A 121 20.56 23.51 27.93
N LYS A 122 20.71 22.44 27.15
CA LYS A 122 21.93 22.17 26.35
C LYS A 122 22.24 23.31 25.39
N TYR A 123 21.24 23.81 24.65
CA TYR A 123 21.38 24.98 23.76
C TYR A 123 21.95 26.19 24.50
N ARG A 124 21.39 26.53 25.68
CA ARG A 124 21.83 27.69 26.48
C ARG A 124 23.24 27.49 27.05
N ASP A 125 23.61 26.28 27.43
CA ASP A 125 24.96 25.94 27.89
C ASP A 125 26.00 26.12 26.77
N TYR A 126 25.79 25.53 25.58
CA TYR A 126 26.67 25.72 24.42
C TYR A 126 26.76 27.20 24.01
N PHE A 127 25.63 27.91 23.94
CA PHE A 127 25.62 29.34 23.61
C PHE A 127 26.33 30.19 24.67
N THR A 128 26.22 29.83 25.96
CA THR A 128 26.97 30.51 27.05
C THR A 128 28.46 30.20 27.00
N LYS A 129 28.85 28.97 26.59
CA LYS A 129 30.25 28.60 26.33
C LYS A 129 30.83 29.42 25.18
N PHE A 130 30.08 29.66 24.10
CA PHE A 130 30.45 30.58 23.02
C PHE A 130 30.63 32.01 23.53
N LEU A 131 29.62 32.58 24.19
CA LEU A 131 29.67 33.96 24.73
C LEU A 131 30.80 34.17 25.77
N THR A 132 31.26 33.10 26.43
CA THR A 132 32.39 33.14 27.37
C THR A 132 33.73 32.74 26.74
N GLY A 133 33.81 32.60 25.41
CA GLY A 133 35.03 32.30 24.67
C GLY A 133 35.59 30.88 24.87
N LYS A 134 34.77 29.95 25.39
CA LYS A 134 35.14 28.55 25.67
C LYS A 134 34.93 27.59 24.49
N LEU A 135 34.16 28.01 23.49
CA LEU A 135 33.92 27.30 22.23
C LEU A 135 33.97 28.30 21.08
N THR A 136 34.40 27.84 19.91
CA THR A 136 34.28 28.61 18.66
C THR A 136 32.83 28.64 18.16
N ALA A 137 32.55 29.53 17.19
CA ALA A 137 31.24 29.59 16.54
C ALA A 137 30.90 28.28 15.81
N GLU A 138 31.87 27.66 15.12
CA GLU A 138 31.71 26.40 14.39
C GLU A 138 31.38 25.24 15.35
N GLU A 139 32.16 25.06 16.41
CA GLU A 139 31.89 24.05 17.43
C GLU A 139 30.53 24.27 18.09
N THR A 140 30.13 25.52 18.34
CA THR A 140 28.86 25.85 18.99
C THR A 140 27.67 25.55 18.09
N LEU A 141 27.73 25.95 16.82
CA LEU A 141 26.69 25.64 15.83
C LEU A 141 26.56 24.12 15.63
N LYS A 142 27.69 23.41 15.52
CA LYS A 142 27.71 21.95 15.42
C LYS A 142 27.10 21.29 16.66
N ASN A 143 27.53 21.68 17.87
CA ASN A 143 26.98 21.14 19.11
C ASN A 143 25.47 21.41 19.25
N ILE A 144 24.95 22.52 18.71
CA ILE A 144 23.52 22.84 18.72
C ILE A 144 22.73 21.98 17.72
N ASP A 145 23.25 21.82 16.50
CA ASP A 145 22.71 20.91 15.47
C ASP A 145 22.71 19.45 15.98
N ASP A 146 23.77 19.06 16.68
CA ASP A 146 23.93 17.73 17.29
C ASP A 146 22.88 17.39 18.37
N ILE A 147 22.17 18.37 18.96
CA ILE A 147 21.02 18.10 19.86
C ILE A 147 19.72 17.95 19.05
N ALA A 148 19.61 18.62 17.89
CA ALA A 148 18.40 18.68 17.09
C ALA A 148 18.25 17.48 16.13
N ARG A 149 19.34 16.82 15.75
CA ARG A 149 19.32 15.66 14.85
C ARG A 149 19.08 14.34 15.59
N ILE A 150 18.02 13.63 15.19
CA ILE A 150 17.79 12.24 15.62
C ILE A 150 18.83 11.34 14.93
N TYR A 151 19.92 11.07 15.65
CA TYR A 151 21.14 10.52 15.07
C TYR A 151 21.21 9.00 14.98
N TYR A 152 20.41 8.27 15.77
CA TYR A 152 20.41 6.81 15.77
C TYR A 152 19.04 6.28 16.19
N VAL A 153 18.62 5.16 15.59
CA VAL A 153 17.51 4.37 16.11
C VAL A 153 18.12 3.27 16.96
N GLU A 154 17.90 3.30 18.28
CA GLU A 154 18.41 2.25 19.16
C GLU A 154 17.82 0.89 18.76
N PHE A 155 18.68 -0.12 18.55
CA PHE A 155 18.24 -1.46 18.18
C PHE A 155 17.34 -2.11 19.25
N ASP A 156 17.51 -1.73 20.53
CA ASP A 156 16.65 -2.23 21.61
C ASP A 156 15.31 -1.46 21.74
N SER A 157 15.18 -0.29 21.09
CA SER A 157 13.91 0.45 21.08
C SER A 157 12.79 -0.37 20.42
N LYS A 158 11.55 -0.07 20.81
CA LYS A 158 10.36 -0.68 20.18
C LYS A 158 10.34 -0.47 18.67
N MET A 159 10.84 0.67 18.18
CA MET A 159 10.92 0.98 16.75
C MET A 159 12.02 0.16 16.06
N GLY A 160 13.23 0.13 16.61
CA GLY A 160 14.35 -0.68 16.11
C GLY A 160 14.00 -2.17 16.03
N LYS A 161 13.46 -2.74 17.11
CA LYS A 161 12.94 -4.13 17.15
C LYS A 161 11.88 -4.38 16.06
N THR A 162 10.95 -3.45 15.85
CA THR A 162 9.91 -3.57 14.82
C THR A 162 10.52 -3.58 13.40
N ILE A 163 11.48 -2.71 13.12
CA ILE A 163 12.18 -2.63 11.83
C ILE A 163 12.98 -3.92 11.56
N ILE A 164 13.70 -4.45 12.56
CA ILE A 164 14.43 -5.71 12.47
C ILE A 164 13.48 -6.88 12.15
N ILE A 165 12.39 -7.02 12.90
CA ILE A 165 11.40 -8.10 12.70
C ILE A 165 10.78 -8.01 11.30
N LEU A 166 10.39 -6.81 10.85
CA LEU A 166 9.85 -6.60 9.51
C LEU A 166 10.87 -6.98 8.41
N THR A 167 12.14 -6.59 8.59
CA THR A 167 13.22 -6.94 7.66
C THR A 167 13.44 -8.45 7.57
N ILE A 168 13.42 -9.15 8.71
CA ILE A 168 13.54 -10.62 8.76
C ILE A 168 12.34 -11.27 8.04
N ILE A 169 11.12 -10.80 8.25
CA ILE A 169 9.92 -11.31 7.57
C ILE A 169 10.04 -11.15 6.04
N ILE A 170 10.51 -9.99 5.57
CA ILE A 170 10.73 -9.74 4.13
C ILE A 170 11.78 -10.72 3.56
N ILE A 171 12.91 -10.90 4.24
CA ILE A 171 13.96 -11.86 3.83
C ILE A 171 13.41 -13.29 3.76
N VAL A 172 12.63 -13.72 4.77
CA VAL A 172 11.99 -15.05 4.78
C VAL A 172 10.98 -15.19 3.64
N MET A 173 10.15 -14.19 3.37
CA MET A 173 9.21 -14.21 2.23
C MET A 173 9.95 -14.34 0.87
N VAL A 174 11.07 -13.63 0.70
CA VAL A 174 11.91 -13.70 -0.51
C VAL A 174 12.55 -15.09 -0.66
N ILE A 175 13.07 -15.68 0.41
CA ILE A 175 13.65 -17.04 0.38
C ILE A 175 12.56 -18.09 0.07
N CYS A 176 11.38 -17.97 0.69
CA CYS A 176 10.25 -18.86 0.43
C CYS A 176 9.75 -18.76 -1.01
N SER A 177 9.64 -17.56 -1.59
CA SER A 177 9.22 -17.40 -3.00
C SER A 177 10.20 -18.07 -3.96
N TYR A 178 11.51 -17.93 -3.73
CA TYR A 178 12.53 -18.62 -4.51
C TYR A 178 12.47 -20.16 -4.38
N TYR A 179 12.22 -20.67 -3.17
CA TYR A 179 12.04 -22.10 -2.95
C TYR A 179 10.84 -22.68 -3.75
N PHE A 180 9.73 -21.94 -3.83
CA PHE A 180 8.59 -22.33 -4.67
C PHE A 180 8.93 -22.33 -6.17
N ILE A 181 9.79 -21.43 -6.64
CA ILE A 181 10.23 -21.35 -8.06
C ILE A 181 11.15 -22.52 -8.44
N LEU A 182 12.00 -23.00 -7.53
CA LEU A 182 12.88 -24.14 -7.78
C LEU A 182 12.13 -25.48 -7.86
N ASN A 183 11.05 -25.65 -7.08
CA ASN A 183 10.35 -26.92 -6.96
C ASN A 183 9.57 -27.27 -8.25
N GLU A 184 9.93 -28.39 -8.88
CA GLU A 184 9.39 -28.85 -10.16
C GLU A 184 7.86 -28.99 -10.18
N ARG A 185 7.28 -29.36 -9.03
CA ARG A 185 5.82 -29.51 -8.86
C ARG A 185 5.05 -28.22 -9.08
N TYR A 186 5.70 -27.06 -8.94
CA TYR A 186 5.08 -25.74 -9.14
C TYR A 186 5.49 -25.05 -10.45
N GLN A 187 6.43 -25.61 -11.23
CA GLN A 187 6.87 -25.00 -12.51
C GLN A 187 5.71 -24.80 -13.50
N PHE A 188 4.68 -25.66 -13.50
CA PHE A 188 3.49 -25.49 -14.33
C PHE A 188 2.68 -24.20 -14.02
N TYR A 189 2.74 -23.71 -12.78
CA TYR A 189 2.07 -22.47 -12.36
C TYR A 189 2.96 -21.23 -12.56
N LEU A 190 4.28 -21.40 -12.58
CA LEU A 190 5.27 -20.32 -12.64
C LEU A 190 5.92 -20.13 -14.03
N SER A 191 5.56 -20.98 -15.00
CA SER A 191 6.05 -20.99 -16.39
C SER A 191 5.86 -19.70 -17.21
N MET A 192 5.14 -18.69 -16.70
CA MET A 192 5.04 -17.37 -17.34
C MET A 192 6.37 -16.60 -17.36
N PHE A 193 7.26 -16.85 -16.39
CA PHE A 193 8.55 -16.17 -16.28
C PHE A 193 9.70 -17.18 -16.34
N ASP A 194 10.72 -16.87 -17.15
CA ASP A 194 11.98 -17.63 -17.14
C ASP A 194 12.60 -17.61 -15.73
N LYS A 195 13.12 -18.77 -15.29
CA LYS A 195 13.89 -18.89 -14.03
C LYS A 195 15.02 -17.86 -13.98
N LYS A 196 15.60 -17.50 -15.13
CA LYS A 196 16.62 -16.44 -15.27
C LYS A 196 16.09 -15.05 -14.92
N PHE A 197 14.84 -14.73 -15.26
CA PHE A 197 14.22 -13.43 -14.95
C PHE A 197 13.91 -13.33 -13.44
N TRP A 198 13.38 -14.40 -12.85
CA TRP A 198 13.20 -14.48 -11.39
C TRP A 198 14.52 -14.34 -10.63
N PHE A 199 15.57 -15.04 -11.07
CA PHE A 199 16.91 -14.90 -10.51
C PHE A 199 17.45 -13.46 -10.63
N LEU A 200 17.31 -12.81 -11.80
CA LEU A 200 17.74 -11.43 -12.01
C LEU A 200 16.97 -10.45 -11.10
N ALA A 201 15.66 -10.63 -10.94
CA ALA A 201 14.85 -9.83 -10.03
C ALA A 201 15.29 -9.98 -8.57
N LEU A 202 15.60 -11.21 -8.13
CA LEU A 202 16.12 -11.49 -6.79
C LEU A 202 17.49 -10.83 -6.55
N VAL A 203 18.41 -10.89 -7.52
CA VAL A 203 19.69 -10.17 -7.44
C VAL A 203 19.47 -8.66 -7.34
N GLY A 204 18.51 -8.11 -8.09
CA GLY A 204 18.11 -6.70 -7.97
C GLY A 204 17.60 -6.35 -6.57
N PHE A 205 16.72 -7.18 -5.98
CA PHE A 205 16.25 -6.97 -4.61
C PHE A 205 17.36 -7.09 -3.56
N CYS A 206 18.33 -8.00 -3.73
CA CYS A 206 19.51 -8.07 -2.86
C CYS A 206 20.33 -6.78 -2.92
N LEU A 207 20.71 -6.31 -4.11
CA LEU A 207 21.51 -5.09 -4.31
C LEU A 207 20.81 -3.83 -3.77
N ILE A 208 19.49 -3.70 -3.96
CA ILE A 208 18.71 -2.60 -3.38
C ILE A 208 18.70 -2.69 -1.84
N SER A 209 18.60 -3.89 -1.29
CA SER A 209 18.58 -4.12 0.16
C SER A 209 19.94 -3.86 0.81
N THR A 210 21.05 -4.30 0.20
CA THR A 210 22.40 -4.08 0.73
C THR A 210 22.83 -2.61 0.59
N TYR A 211 22.45 -1.92 -0.49
CA TYR A 211 22.61 -0.47 -0.60
C TYR A 211 21.79 0.28 0.47
N GLY A 212 20.54 -0.11 0.71
CA GLY A 212 19.71 0.43 1.78
C GLY A 212 20.32 0.25 3.17
N LEU A 213 20.79 -0.97 3.49
CA LEU A 213 21.49 -1.27 4.75
C LEU A 213 22.82 -0.52 4.89
N PHE A 214 23.54 -0.32 3.79
CA PHE A 214 24.80 0.44 3.78
C PHE A 214 24.56 1.92 4.09
N ASN A 215 23.59 2.54 3.43
CA ASN A 215 23.22 3.93 3.69
C ASN A 215 22.67 4.12 5.12
N LEU A 216 21.83 3.19 5.60
CA LEU A 216 21.38 3.19 7.00
C LEU A 216 22.56 3.09 7.98
N GLY A 217 23.52 2.18 7.72
CA GLY A 217 24.69 1.98 8.56
C GLY A 217 25.68 3.15 8.58
N ILE A 218 25.74 3.95 7.51
CA ILE A 218 26.52 5.19 7.48
C ILE A 218 25.79 6.36 8.16
N ILE A 219 24.50 6.54 7.87
CA ILE A 219 23.77 7.76 8.23
C ILE A 219 23.24 7.71 9.68
N TYR A 220 22.84 6.53 10.17
CA TYR A 220 22.27 6.34 11.52
C TYR A 220 23.27 5.77 12.54
N VAL A 221 24.58 5.75 12.23
CA VAL A 221 25.65 5.40 13.19
C VAL A 221 26.75 6.48 13.24
N PRO A 222 26.41 7.73 13.64
CA PRO A 222 27.36 8.82 13.82
C PRO A 222 28.15 8.72 15.14
N GLN A 223 27.72 7.87 16.09
CA GLN A 223 28.60 7.51 17.20
C GLN A 223 29.90 6.89 16.64
N ALA A 224 31.02 7.46 17.08
CA ALA A 224 32.36 7.31 16.54
C ALA A 224 33.02 5.92 16.79
N ASN A 225 32.25 4.84 16.72
CA ASN A 225 32.74 3.48 16.85
C ASN A 225 33.73 3.13 15.72
N LYS A 226 34.62 2.17 15.99
CA LYS A 226 35.72 1.83 15.06
C LYS A 226 35.23 1.29 13.72
N PHE A 227 34.02 0.72 13.66
CA PHE A 227 33.44 0.09 12.47
C PHE A 227 32.83 1.13 11.52
N SER A 228 32.00 2.05 12.03
CA SER A 228 31.48 3.21 11.29
C SER A 228 32.64 4.08 10.74
N LYS A 229 33.65 4.39 11.58
CA LYS A 229 34.87 5.07 11.13
C LYS A 229 35.65 4.30 10.05
N PHE A 230 35.69 2.98 10.12
CA PHE A 230 36.33 2.15 9.09
C PHE A 230 35.53 2.16 7.78
N ILE A 231 34.20 2.03 7.83
CA ILE A 231 33.33 2.10 6.66
C ILE A 231 33.39 3.48 6.02
N LEU A 232 33.27 4.56 6.79
CA LEU A 232 33.38 5.94 6.28
C LEU A 232 34.74 6.19 5.62
N LYS A 233 35.85 5.86 6.30
CA LYS A 233 37.20 6.03 5.74
C LYS A 233 37.44 5.23 4.47
N ASN A 234 36.78 4.07 4.34
CA ASN A 234 36.96 3.15 3.22
C ASN A 234 35.65 2.94 2.44
N LYS A 235 34.81 3.98 2.29
CA LYS A 235 33.43 3.93 1.73
C LYS A 235 33.35 3.02 0.51
N TYR A 236 34.18 3.30 -0.50
CA TYR A 236 34.21 2.57 -1.77
C TYR A 236 34.68 1.11 -1.62
N LEU A 237 35.62 0.81 -0.70
CA LEU A 237 36.07 -0.56 -0.43
C LEU A 237 35.00 -1.37 0.30
N SER A 238 34.25 -0.75 1.21
CA SER A 238 33.14 -1.39 1.90
C SER A 238 31.94 -1.63 0.96
N MET A 239 31.61 -0.65 0.11
CA MET A 239 30.63 -0.84 -0.98
C MET A 239 31.06 -1.97 -1.93
N LEU A 240 32.34 -1.98 -2.36
CA LEU A 240 32.89 -3.03 -3.22
C LEU A 240 32.86 -4.40 -2.54
N PHE A 241 33.08 -4.49 -1.22
CA PHE A 241 32.97 -5.73 -0.46
C PHE A 241 31.54 -6.28 -0.45
N PHE A 242 30.54 -5.45 -0.11
CA PHE A 242 29.13 -5.88 -0.14
C PHE A 242 28.68 -6.25 -1.55
N PHE A 243 29.01 -5.44 -2.56
CA PHE A 243 28.74 -5.76 -3.96
C PHE A 243 29.42 -7.06 -4.42
N SER A 244 30.65 -7.32 -3.99
CA SER A 244 31.36 -8.57 -4.30
C SER A 244 30.74 -9.78 -3.60
N PHE A 245 30.18 -9.59 -2.40
CA PHE A 245 29.45 -10.62 -1.66
C PHE A 245 28.10 -10.95 -2.32
N ASP A 246 27.33 -9.94 -2.72
CA ASP A 246 26.09 -10.11 -3.50
C ASP A 246 26.38 -10.77 -4.86
N LEU A 247 27.44 -10.34 -5.56
CA LEU A 247 27.88 -10.95 -6.81
C LEU A 247 28.34 -12.40 -6.61
N MET A 248 29.04 -12.71 -5.52
CA MET A 248 29.42 -14.08 -5.16
C MET A 248 28.18 -14.95 -4.90
N ILE A 249 27.20 -14.45 -4.16
CA ILE A 249 25.91 -15.13 -3.93
C ILE A 249 25.17 -15.36 -5.26
N ALA A 250 25.12 -14.35 -6.13
CA ALA A 250 24.53 -14.45 -7.45
C ALA A 250 25.24 -15.52 -8.31
N VAL A 251 26.58 -15.54 -8.34
CA VAL A 251 27.37 -16.55 -9.06
C VAL A 251 27.16 -17.95 -8.47
N ILE A 252 27.05 -18.09 -7.14
CA ILE A 252 26.75 -19.36 -6.47
C ILE A 252 25.35 -19.86 -6.87
N PHE A 253 24.31 -19.03 -6.80
CA PHE A 253 22.96 -19.41 -7.24
C PHE A 253 22.91 -19.76 -8.73
N PHE A 254 23.62 -19.02 -9.58
CA PHE A 254 23.71 -19.31 -11.01
C PHE A 254 24.44 -20.64 -11.29
N ALA A 255 25.54 -20.91 -10.59
CA ALA A 255 26.30 -22.15 -10.72
C ALA A 255 25.57 -23.38 -10.14
N ILE A 256 24.71 -23.18 -9.14
CA ILE A 256 23.82 -24.22 -8.60
C ILE A 256 22.65 -24.52 -9.57
N SER A 257 22.32 -23.62 -10.49
CA SER A 257 21.24 -23.77 -11.48
C SER A 257 21.63 -24.76 -12.60
N PRO A 258 21.08 -26.00 -12.65
CA PRO A 258 21.61 -27.07 -13.49
C PRO A 258 20.69 -27.43 -14.66
N TYR A 259 21.22 -27.57 -15.89
CA TYR A 259 20.42 -28.02 -17.05
C TYR A 259 21.23 -28.58 -18.27
N LYS A 260 20.62 -29.51 -19.04
CA LYS A 260 21.11 -30.29 -20.21
C LYS A 260 19.89 -30.73 -21.05
N ILE A 261 19.84 -30.77 -22.40
CA ILE A 261 20.89 -31.00 -23.43
C ILE A 261 21.38 -32.44 -23.33
N THR A 262 20.42 -33.34 -23.44
CA THR A 262 20.43 -34.43 -24.42
C THR A 262 19.28 -34.24 -25.42
N GLU A 263 19.55 -34.17 -26.72
CA GLU A 263 18.50 -34.29 -27.74
C GLU A 263 17.79 -35.64 -27.61
N HIS A 264 16.49 -35.69 -27.93
CA HIS A 264 15.77 -36.95 -28.09
C HIS A 264 15.39 -37.13 -29.56
N ILE A 265 16.08 -38.05 -30.22
CA ILE A 265 15.72 -38.55 -31.54
C ILE A 265 14.65 -39.62 -31.35
N VAL A 266 13.55 -39.51 -32.08
CA VAL A 266 12.44 -40.47 -32.05
C VAL A 266 12.28 -41.04 -33.46
N ASN A 267 12.60 -42.32 -33.62
CA ASN A 267 12.34 -42.99 -34.90
C ASN A 267 10.83 -42.96 -35.18
N ASP A 268 10.46 -42.60 -36.40
CA ASP A 268 9.09 -42.36 -36.87
C ASP A 268 8.33 -41.18 -36.18
N GLY A 269 9.06 -40.24 -35.56
CA GLY A 269 8.49 -39.01 -34.97
C GLY A 269 9.30 -37.74 -35.24
N GLU A 270 8.77 -36.58 -34.83
CA GLU A 270 9.51 -35.31 -34.87
C GLU A 270 10.53 -35.25 -33.72
N ASN A 271 11.79 -34.98 -34.06
CA ASN A 271 12.88 -34.86 -33.08
C ASN A 271 12.76 -33.56 -32.27
N TYR A 272 13.09 -33.60 -30.98
CA TYR A 272 13.00 -32.43 -30.10
C TYR A 272 14.19 -32.25 -29.16
N GLU A 273 14.53 -30.98 -28.92
CA GLU A 273 15.56 -30.56 -27.96
C GLU A 273 15.01 -30.52 -26.52
N ARG A 274 15.88 -30.81 -25.55
CA ARG A 274 15.57 -30.87 -24.10
C ARG A 274 16.49 -29.97 -23.26
N CYS A 275 16.78 -28.74 -23.74
CA CYS A 275 17.53 -27.59 -23.17
C CYS A 275 18.95 -27.72 -22.55
N ASN A 276 20.02 -27.32 -23.28
CA ASN A 276 21.44 -27.34 -22.82
C ASN A 276 21.90 -26.13 -22.01
N PHE A 277 22.83 -26.34 -21.07
CA PHE A 277 23.68 -25.28 -20.53
C PHE A 277 25.16 -25.66 -20.49
N LYS A 278 25.81 -25.48 -21.64
CA LYS A 278 27.24 -25.16 -21.73
C LYS A 278 27.41 -23.86 -22.54
N SER A 279 28.15 -22.90 -21.97
CA SER A 279 28.71 -21.68 -22.60
C SER A 279 27.90 -20.35 -22.62
N ASN A 280 28.67 -19.28 -22.82
CA ASN A 280 28.34 -17.94 -23.36
C ASN A 280 27.32 -17.00 -22.69
N ILE A 281 26.62 -17.41 -21.62
CA ILE A 281 25.71 -16.51 -20.86
C ILE A 281 26.45 -15.32 -20.19
N SER A 282 27.76 -15.42 -19.97
CA SER A 282 28.58 -14.40 -19.30
C SER A 282 28.53 -13.00 -19.91
N LYS A 283 28.29 -12.85 -21.22
CA LYS A 283 28.30 -11.54 -21.90
C LYS A 283 27.08 -10.67 -21.57
N ILE A 284 25.89 -11.27 -21.44
CA ILE A 284 24.67 -10.51 -21.09
C ILE A 284 24.71 -10.10 -19.61
N GLY A 285 25.19 -11.00 -18.73
CA GLY A 285 25.41 -10.69 -17.32
C GLY A 285 26.37 -9.50 -17.13
N LEU A 286 27.46 -9.44 -17.90
CA LEU A 286 28.41 -8.33 -17.85
C LEU A 286 27.78 -6.98 -18.25
N ILE A 287 26.93 -6.95 -19.28
CA ILE A 287 26.24 -5.73 -19.73
C ILE A 287 25.25 -5.25 -18.66
N CYS A 288 24.49 -6.15 -18.03
CA CYS A 288 23.59 -5.81 -16.93
C CYS A 288 24.35 -5.28 -15.71
N LEU A 289 25.51 -5.89 -15.40
CA LEU A 289 26.37 -5.48 -14.29
C LEU A 289 26.96 -4.07 -14.51
N ILE A 290 27.38 -3.76 -15.74
CA ILE A 290 27.84 -2.41 -16.13
C ILE A 290 26.69 -1.37 -16.00
N LEU A 291 25.47 -1.70 -16.44
CA LEU A 291 24.31 -0.80 -16.29
C LEU A 291 23.98 -0.52 -14.81
N SER A 292 23.98 -1.54 -13.95
CA SER A 292 23.79 -1.36 -12.50
C SER A 292 24.90 -0.51 -11.86
N PHE A 293 26.14 -0.63 -12.34
CA PHE A 293 27.27 0.16 -11.86
C PHE A 293 27.19 1.64 -12.30
N LEU A 294 26.69 1.92 -13.50
CA LEU A 294 26.48 3.29 -13.98
C LEU A 294 25.37 4.00 -13.19
N LEU A 295 24.23 3.33 -12.95
CA LEU A 295 23.15 3.86 -12.09
C LEU A 295 23.65 4.16 -10.66
N PHE A 296 24.55 3.32 -10.14
CA PHE A 296 25.17 3.53 -8.82
C PHE A 296 26.10 4.75 -8.77
N ILE A 297 26.82 5.07 -9.85
CA ILE A 297 27.65 6.28 -9.94
C ILE A 297 26.78 7.54 -10.00
N GLU A 298 25.71 7.51 -10.79
CA GLU A 298 24.77 8.64 -10.93
C GLU A 298 24.08 8.99 -9.60
N TRP A 299 23.86 8.00 -8.73
CA TRP A 299 23.32 8.16 -7.37
C TRP A 299 24.36 8.54 -6.29
N ASN A 300 25.60 8.89 -6.66
CA ASN A 300 26.67 9.25 -5.73
C ASN A 300 27.11 10.74 -5.84
N LEU A 301 26.25 11.60 -6.39
CA LEU A 301 26.43 13.07 -6.37
C LEU A 301 26.09 13.68 -5.00
N GLU A 302 26.65 14.87 -4.71
CA GLU A 302 27.19 15.16 -3.38
C GLU A 302 26.26 15.91 -2.40
N ASP A 303 25.11 16.43 -2.86
CA ASP A 303 24.23 17.34 -2.08
C ASP A 303 23.24 16.67 -1.11
N ILE A 304 23.35 15.36 -0.86
CA ILE A 304 22.39 14.55 -0.09
C ILE A 304 22.61 14.74 1.44
N GLN A 305 22.41 15.96 1.94
CA GLN A 305 22.45 16.30 3.38
C GLN A 305 21.14 16.88 3.96
N SER A 306 20.15 17.21 3.13
CA SER A 306 18.78 17.53 3.61
C SER A 306 17.94 16.25 3.87
N ASP A 307 18.50 15.10 3.52
CA ASP A 307 17.76 14.04 2.86
C ASP A 307 17.28 12.93 3.78
N ILE A 308 17.25 13.13 5.10
CA ILE A 308 16.68 12.12 6.02
C ILE A 308 15.19 11.89 5.71
N GLY A 309 14.45 12.96 5.37
CA GLY A 309 13.08 12.86 4.87
C GLY A 309 13.00 12.16 3.51
N ILE A 310 13.92 12.48 2.60
CA ILE A 310 13.98 11.89 1.25
C ILE A 310 14.34 10.39 1.31
N ILE A 311 15.28 9.98 2.16
CA ILE A 311 15.68 8.59 2.38
C ILE A 311 14.55 7.80 3.06
N ALA A 312 13.87 8.38 4.05
CA ALA A 312 12.67 7.78 4.64
C ALA A 312 11.56 7.61 3.57
N THR A 313 11.35 8.62 2.71
CA THR A 313 10.44 8.52 1.56
C THR A 313 10.90 7.47 0.55
N ILE A 314 12.19 7.35 0.24
CA ILE A 314 12.75 6.33 -0.68
C ILE A 314 12.53 4.93 -0.10
N ILE A 315 12.83 4.70 1.18
CA ILE A 315 12.59 3.41 1.86
C ILE A 315 11.09 3.07 1.84
N TYR A 316 10.22 4.03 2.17
CA TYR A 316 8.77 3.83 2.14
C TYR A 316 8.25 3.57 0.71
N ASN A 317 8.82 4.23 -0.30
CA ASN A 317 8.51 4.07 -1.72
C ASN A 317 9.01 2.72 -2.26
N ILE A 318 10.17 2.24 -1.83
CA ILE A 318 10.70 0.89 -2.12
C ILE A 318 9.79 -0.17 -1.47
N ILE A 319 9.39 0.00 -0.21
CA ILE A 319 8.49 -0.93 0.49
C ILE A 319 7.11 -0.96 -0.22
N ILE A 320 6.53 0.20 -0.53
CA ILE A 320 5.25 0.28 -1.27
C ILE A 320 5.37 -0.34 -2.67
N LYS A 321 6.42 -0.05 -3.44
CA LYS A 321 6.63 -0.66 -4.76
C LYS A 321 6.83 -2.17 -4.68
N THR A 322 7.54 -2.66 -3.67
CA THR A 322 7.76 -4.09 -3.44
C THR A 322 6.46 -4.80 -3.07
N LEU A 323 5.67 -4.22 -2.16
CA LEU A 323 4.35 -4.72 -1.80
C LEU A 323 3.38 -4.67 -3.00
N LEU A 324 3.36 -3.57 -3.75
CA LEU A 324 2.52 -3.42 -4.94
C LEU A 324 2.91 -4.43 -6.04
N ALA A 325 4.20 -4.64 -6.30
CA ALA A 325 4.68 -5.66 -7.22
C ALA A 325 4.31 -7.08 -6.76
N PHE A 326 4.40 -7.36 -5.45
CA PHE A 326 3.95 -8.62 -4.86
C PHE A 326 2.43 -8.81 -5.03
N PHE A 327 1.61 -7.81 -4.72
CA PHE A 327 0.16 -7.87 -4.91
C PHE A 327 -0.24 -8.00 -6.39
N LEU A 328 0.40 -7.28 -7.31
CA LEU A 328 0.19 -7.43 -8.75
C LEU A 328 0.57 -8.83 -9.25
N THR A 329 1.67 -9.39 -8.72
CA THR A 329 2.06 -10.78 -9.00
C THR A 329 1.01 -11.76 -8.50
N LEU A 330 0.47 -11.55 -7.29
CA LEU A 330 -0.54 -12.40 -6.67
C LEU A 330 -1.90 -12.30 -7.40
N ILE A 331 -2.28 -11.11 -7.86
CA ILE A 331 -3.46 -10.87 -8.72
C ILE A 331 -3.28 -11.59 -10.06
N ASN A 332 -2.15 -11.40 -10.75
CA ASN A 332 -1.85 -12.07 -12.02
C ASN A 332 -1.86 -13.60 -11.88
N TYR A 333 -1.29 -14.13 -10.78
CA TYR A 333 -1.31 -15.55 -10.45
C TYR A 333 -2.74 -16.08 -10.22
N THR A 334 -3.58 -15.31 -9.53
CA THR A 334 -4.99 -15.65 -9.30
C THR A 334 -5.80 -15.64 -10.60
N LEU A 335 -5.59 -14.64 -11.46
CA LEU A 335 -6.18 -14.55 -12.80
C LEU A 335 -5.72 -15.70 -13.71
N MET A 336 -4.44 -16.10 -13.64
CA MET A 336 -3.91 -17.27 -14.36
C MET A 336 -4.55 -18.59 -13.91
N ILE A 337 -4.74 -18.78 -12.59
CA ILE A 337 -5.46 -19.96 -12.07
C ILE A 337 -6.90 -19.96 -12.56
N TRP A 338 -7.60 -18.81 -12.47
CA TRP A 338 -8.97 -18.68 -12.94
C TRP A 338 -9.10 -18.95 -14.45
N TYR A 339 -8.19 -18.42 -15.27
CA TYR A 339 -8.16 -18.68 -16.72
C TYR A 339 -7.85 -20.15 -17.07
N LYS A 340 -6.93 -20.81 -16.34
CA LYS A 340 -6.68 -22.25 -16.51
C LYS A 340 -7.90 -23.10 -16.12
N LEU A 341 -8.59 -22.76 -15.02
CA LEU A 341 -9.84 -23.42 -14.63
C LEU A 341 -10.95 -23.20 -15.67
N TYR A 342 -11.10 -21.97 -16.17
CA TYR A 342 -12.05 -21.64 -17.24
C TYR A 342 -11.78 -22.44 -18.53
N LEU A 343 -10.51 -22.59 -18.94
CA LEU A 343 -10.13 -23.44 -20.07
C LEU A 343 -10.49 -24.91 -19.85
N VAL A 344 -10.19 -25.47 -18.67
CA VAL A 344 -10.52 -26.88 -18.36
C VAL A 344 -12.03 -27.11 -18.37
N MET A 345 -12.82 -26.20 -17.79
CA MET A 345 -14.28 -26.26 -17.84
C MET A 345 -14.82 -26.14 -19.27
N THR A 346 -14.25 -25.24 -20.07
CA THR A 346 -14.66 -25.03 -21.48
C THR A 346 -14.33 -26.24 -22.36
N LEU A 347 -13.19 -26.89 -22.15
CA LEU A 347 -12.81 -28.11 -22.86
C LEU A 347 -13.74 -29.27 -22.48
N ARG A 348 -14.00 -29.45 -21.18
CA ARG A 348 -14.92 -30.48 -20.68
C ARG A 348 -16.34 -30.31 -21.23
N ASN A 349 -16.87 -29.09 -21.27
CA ASN A 349 -18.20 -28.84 -21.83
C ASN A 349 -18.27 -29.24 -23.32
N LYS A 350 -17.21 -28.99 -24.11
CA LYS A 350 -17.15 -29.42 -25.52
C LYS A 350 -17.04 -30.94 -25.67
N GLU A 351 -16.33 -31.61 -24.76
CA GLU A 351 -16.26 -33.07 -24.72
C GLU A 351 -17.63 -33.67 -24.38
N GLU A 352 -18.36 -33.09 -23.42
CA GLU A 352 -19.74 -33.48 -23.09
C GLU A 352 -20.72 -33.20 -24.26
N GLU A 353 -20.56 -32.09 -25.01
CA GLU A 353 -21.32 -31.81 -26.24
C GLU A 353 -21.06 -32.82 -27.37
N VAL A 354 -19.79 -33.18 -27.63
CA VAL A 354 -19.42 -34.16 -28.67
C VAL A 354 -19.97 -35.54 -28.33
N ASN A 355 -19.82 -36.00 -27.08
CA ASN A 355 -20.37 -37.26 -26.61
C ASN A 355 -21.91 -37.30 -26.75
N LEU A 356 -22.61 -36.19 -26.46
CA LEU A 356 -24.06 -36.10 -26.70
C LEU A 356 -24.41 -36.23 -28.18
N HIS A 357 -23.62 -35.60 -29.07
CA HIS A 357 -23.87 -35.63 -30.50
C HIS A 357 -23.63 -37.02 -31.09
N GLU A 358 -22.62 -37.75 -30.63
CA GLU A 358 -22.33 -39.14 -31.05
C GLU A 358 -23.45 -40.10 -30.63
N ILE A 359 -23.90 -40.02 -29.36
CA ILE A 359 -25.07 -40.76 -28.86
C ILE A 359 -26.34 -40.42 -29.67
N SER A 360 -26.51 -39.17 -30.10
CA SER A 360 -27.65 -38.77 -30.95
C SER A 360 -27.59 -39.38 -32.36
N MET A 361 -26.39 -39.57 -32.92
CA MET A 361 -26.20 -40.21 -34.23
C MET A 361 -26.40 -41.73 -34.15
N GLU A 362 -25.87 -42.40 -33.12
CA GLU A 362 -26.03 -43.85 -32.95
C GLU A 362 -27.49 -44.22 -32.64
N SER A 363 -28.19 -43.45 -31.80
CA SER A 363 -29.63 -43.65 -31.58
C SER A 363 -30.47 -43.36 -32.84
N SER A 364 -30.01 -42.45 -33.71
CA SER A 364 -30.63 -42.20 -35.01
C SER A 364 -30.45 -43.35 -36.01
N SER A 365 -29.23 -43.92 -36.12
CA SER A 365 -28.96 -45.03 -37.04
C SER A 365 -29.73 -46.29 -36.67
N VAL A 366 -29.74 -46.65 -35.37
CA VAL A 366 -30.54 -47.76 -34.83
C VAL A 366 -32.05 -47.53 -35.04
N TYR A 367 -32.52 -46.28 -35.02
CA TYR A 367 -33.91 -45.97 -35.38
C TYR A 367 -34.18 -46.16 -36.87
N THR A 368 -33.28 -45.73 -37.77
CA THR A 368 -33.45 -45.90 -39.22
C THR A 368 -33.41 -47.35 -39.66
N ASP A 369 -32.54 -48.20 -39.08
CA ASP A 369 -32.51 -49.63 -39.40
C ASP A 369 -33.79 -50.34 -38.93
N ARG A 370 -34.26 -50.04 -37.71
CA ARG A 370 -35.56 -50.53 -37.22
C ARG A 370 -36.73 -50.03 -38.08
N LEU A 371 -36.64 -48.83 -38.66
CA LEU A 371 -37.64 -48.32 -39.60
C LEU A 371 -37.57 -49.05 -40.95
N SER A 372 -36.37 -49.37 -41.44
CA SER A 372 -36.12 -50.16 -42.65
C SER A 372 -36.69 -51.56 -42.52
N ASP A 373 -36.37 -52.28 -41.44
CA ASP A 373 -36.90 -53.61 -41.13
C ASP A 373 -38.43 -53.58 -41.00
N ARG A 374 -38.98 -52.62 -40.26
CA ARG A 374 -40.44 -52.46 -40.09
C ARG A 374 -41.13 -52.18 -41.42
N ASN A 375 -40.53 -51.36 -42.28
CA ASN A 375 -41.03 -51.12 -43.64
C ASN A 375 -40.95 -52.39 -44.51
N SER A 376 -39.91 -53.23 -44.36
CA SER A 376 -39.82 -54.52 -45.05
C SER A 376 -40.93 -55.49 -44.62
N ILE A 377 -41.23 -55.53 -43.32
CA ILE A 377 -42.29 -56.35 -42.72
C ILE A 377 -43.67 -55.87 -43.20
N VAL A 378 -43.92 -54.56 -43.14
CA VAL A 378 -45.17 -53.96 -43.67
C VAL A 378 -45.33 -54.26 -45.16
N LYS A 379 -44.26 -54.18 -45.96
CA LYS A 379 -44.30 -54.51 -47.40
C LYS A 379 -44.58 -55.99 -47.66
N LYS A 380 -44.08 -56.91 -46.82
CA LYS A 380 -44.45 -58.34 -46.84
C LYS A 380 -45.91 -58.58 -46.48
N ILE A 381 -46.44 -57.91 -45.45
CA ILE A 381 -47.84 -58.02 -45.01
C ILE A 381 -48.79 -57.51 -46.11
N ILE A 382 -48.47 -56.36 -46.72
CA ILE A 382 -49.22 -55.80 -47.86
C ILE A 382 -49.24 -56.79 -49.02
N ASN A 383 -48.07 -57.35 -49.41
CA ASN A 383 -48.01 -58.33 -50.49
C ASN A 383 -48.81 -59.60 -50.19
N MET A 384 -48.84 -60.09 -48.94
CA MET A 384 -49.68 -61.23 -48.56
C MET A 384 -51.18 -60.94 -48.67
N HIS A 385 -51.63 -59.75 -48.28
CA HIS A 385 -53.04 -59.36 -48.47
C HIS A 385 -53.43 -59.29 -49.95
N TYR A 386 -52.58 -58.72 -50.82
CA TYR A 386 -52.86 -58.66 -52.26
C TYR A 386 -52.72 -60.00 -52.98
N SER A 387 -51.86 -60.92 -52.54
CA SER A 387 -51.75 -62.25 -53.14
C SER A 387 -52.90 -63.20 -52.77
N THR A 388 -53.61 -62.93 -51.67
CA THR A 388 -54.71 -63.79 -51.16
C THR A 388 -56.09 -63.34 -51.67
N SER A 389 -56.18 -62.24 -52.42
CA SER A 389 -57.44 -61.63 -52.87
C SER A 389 -57.72 -61.76 -54.38
N SER A 390 -57.38 -62.90 -54.99
CA SER A 390 -57.57 -63.18 -56.42
C SER A 390 -58.43 -64.43 -56.70
N HIS A 391 -59.53 -64.59 -55.96
CA HIS A 391 -60.64 -65.45 -56.38
C HIS A 391 -62.00 -64.75 -56.21
N SER A 392 -62.89 -65.01 -57.18
CA SER A 392 -64.27 -64.52 -57.24
C SER A 392 -65.11 -65.00 -56.06
N GLY A 393 -66.11 -64.26 -55.55
CA GLY A 393 -66.68 -62.99 -56.00
C GLY A 393 -68.17 -63.12 -56.34
N LEU A 394 -69.01 -62.16 -55.93
CA LEU A 394 -70.45 -62.10 -56.30
C LEU A 394 -71.05 -60.70 -56.03
N ASN A 395 -72.14 -60.39 -56.71
CA ASN A 395 -72.78 -59.06 -56.71
C ASN A 395 -73.65 -58.80 -55.48
N ARG A 396 -73.62 -57.57 -54.95
CA ARG A 396 -74.87 -56.79 -54.73
C ARG A 396 -74.67 -55.29 -54.50
N GLU A 397 -75.71 -54.54 -54.86
CA GLU A 397 -75.99 -53.16 -54.43
C GLU A 397 -76.02 -53.05 -52.88
N LYS A 398 -75.98 -51.88 -52.21
CA LYS A 398 -76.67 -50.61 -52.52
C LYS A 398 -76.22 -49.45 -51.61
N THR A 399 -76.45 -48.20 -52.05
CA THR A 399 -76.63 -46.95 -51.26
C THR A 399 -75.49 -46.30 -50.44
N MET A 400 -75.47 -44.97 -50.53
CA MET A 400 -74.70 -43.95 -49.78
C MET A 400 -75.22 -43.75 -48.33
N PRO A 401 -74.52 -43.05 -47.38
CA PRO A 401 -74.23 -41.61 -47.49
C PRO A 401 -72.91 -41.08 -46.83
N LYS A 402 -72.80 -39.73 -46.76
CA LYS A 402 -71.61 -38.92 -46.37
C LYS A 402 -71.40 -38.80 -44.85
N GLN A 403 -70.14 -38.73 -44.39
CA GLN A 403 -69.71 -37.91 -43.23
C GLN A 403 -68.19 -37.68 -43.16
N ASN A 404 -67.71 -36.89 -42.18
CA ASN A 404 -67.24 -35.51 -42.44
C ASN A 404 -66.45 -34.89 -41.26
N SER A 405 -65.21 -35.32 -41.00
CA SER A 405 -64.31 -34.81 -39.93
C SER A 405 -62.84 -34.99 -40.35
N ARG A 406 -61.88 -34.05 -40.32
CA ARG A 406 -61.73 -32.68 -39.73
C ARG A 406 -61.28 -32.62 -38.26
N ILE A 407 -60.16 -31.91 -38.02
CA ILE A 407 -59.53 -31.48 -36.74
C ILE A 407 -59.11 -32.63 -35.77
N PHE A 408 -58.20 -32.47 -34.78
CA PHE A 408 -57.71 -31.26 -34.09
C PHE A 408 -56.19 -31.26 -33.82
N THR A 409 -55.57 -30.08 -33.82
CA THR A 409 -54.18 -29.81 -33.38
C THR A 409 -54.16 -29.02 -32.07
N SER A 410 -53.34 -29.38 -31.09
CA SER A 410 -53.17 -28.61 -29.85
C SER A 410 -51.71 -28.17 -29.64
N GLN A 411 -51.44 -26.88 -29.85
CA GLN A 411 -50.29 -26.21 -29.22
C GLN A 411 -50.57 -26.03 -27.72
N PHE A 412 -49.53 -25.85 -26.92
CA PHE A 412 -49.63 -25.11 -25.66
C PHE A 412 -48.47 -24.12 -25.55
N THR A 413 -48.69 -23.05 -24.78
CA THR A 413 -48.00 -21.76 -24.94
C THR A 413 -47.09 -21.41 -23.77
N ASN A 414 -46.06 -20.59 -24.06
CA ASN A 414 -45.30 -19.87 -23.03
C ASN A 414 -46.19 -18.88 -22.26
N THR A 415 -45.78 -18.55 -21.04
CA THR A 415 -46.30 -17.40 -20.26
C THR A 415 -45.12 -16.58 -19.74
N ASN A 416 -45.23 -15.25 -19.80
CA ASN A 416 -44.15 -14.33 -19.43
C ASN A 416 -44.07 -14.08 -17.91
N ILE A 417 -42.89 -13.63 -17.46
CA ILE A 417 -42.65 -13.14 -16.11
C ILE A 417 -42.40 -11.62 -16.19
N SER A 418 -43.34 -10.82 -15.69
CA SER A 418 -43.22 -9.34 -15.63
C SER A 418 -43.72 -8.72 -14.32
N ASP A 419 -44.48 -9.47 -13.51
CA ASP A 419 -45.36 -8.87 -12.48
C ASP A 419 -44.74 -8.89 -11.07
N ILE A 420 -43.43 -8.63 -10.96
CA ILE A 420 -42.71 -8.52 -9.68
C ILE A 420 -42.01 -7.16 -9.56
N VAL A 421 -42.78 -6.08 -9.74
CA VAL A 421 -42.41 -4.72 -9.31
C VAL A 421 -43.63 -4.02 -8.72
N LYS A 422 -43.82 -4.11 -7.39
CA LYS A 422 -44.60 -3.19 -6.52
C LYS A 422 -44.69 -3.71 -5.08
N THR A 423 -43.71 -3.38 -4.24
CA THR A 423 -43.86 -3.02 -2.81
C THR A 423 -42.48 -2.81 -2.20
N VAL A 424 -42.18 -1.58 -1.78
CA VAL A 424 -41.45 -1.12 -0.57
C VAL A 424 -41.07 0.33 -0.85
N ASP A 425 -41.98 1.23 -0.47
CA ASP A 425 -41.79 2.68 -0.42
C ASP A 425 -42.69 3.18 0.70
N ASN A 426 -42.10 3.54 1.85
CA ASN A 426 -42.72 4.37 2.89
C ASN A 426 -41.72 4.63 4.03
N SER A 427 -41.86 5.80 4.65
CA SER A 427 -40.89 6.44 5.56
C SER A 427 -39.56 6.81 4.88
N SER A 428 -38.89 7.91 5.24
CA SER A 428 -39.21 8.96 6.22
C SER A 428 -39.01 10.34 5.60
N ASN A 429 -39.96 11.26 5.81
CA ASN A 429 -39.88 12.64 5.33
C ASN A 429 -40.17 13.59 6.50
N ASP A 430 -39.12 14.21 7.05
CA ASP A 430 -39.21 15.13 8.18
C ASP A 430 -38.36 16.38 7.91
N ASN A 431 -38.93 17.55 8.21
CA ASN A 431 -38.33 18.85 7.89
C ASN A 431 -37.50 19.39 9.06
N ASN A 432 -36.44 20.16 8.75
CA ASN A 432 -36.24 21.44 9.43
C ASN A 432 -35.28 22.35 8.66
N ASN A 433 -35.81 23.48 8.19
CA ASN A 433 -35.02 24.66 7.85
C ASN A 433 -34.80 25.49 9.12
N ASN A 434 -33.67 26.19 9.24
CA ASN A 434 -33.61 27.44 10.00
C ASN A 434 -32.45 28.32 9.52
N ASN A 435 -32.80 29.48 8.97
CA ASN A 435 -31.88 30.60 8.73
C ASN A 435 -31.91 31.52 9.96
N ILE A 436 -30.76 31.91 10.49
CA ILE A 436 -30.63 33.17 11.24
C ILE A 436 -29.36 33.87 10.76
N ASN A 437 -29.53 35.11 10.29
CA ASN A 437 -28.44 36.07 10.12
C ASN A 437 -28.33 36.92 11.39
N GLN A 438 -27.12 37.10 11.92
CA GLN A 438 -26.70 38.26 12.70
C GLN A 438 -25.17 38.40 12.67
#